data_AF-A0A380MZU0-F1
#
_entry.id   AF-A0A380MZU0-F1
#
_cell.length_a   1.000
_cell.length_b   1.000
_cell.length_c   1.000
_cell.angle_alpha   90.00
_cell.angle_beta   90.00
_cell.angle_gamma   90.00
#
_symmetry.space_group_name_H-M   'P 1'
#
loop_
_entity.id
_entity.type
_entity.pdbx_description
1 polymer ?
#
loop_
_entity_poly.entity_id
_entity_poly.type
_entity_poly.pdbx_seq_one_letter_code
_entity_poly.pdbx_strand_id
1 'polypeptide(L)'
;MNLPLHIMATAHCLPIQQVSSAELDEKLGLAKGKVEKVGGVKTRYFAKPQETAAQLAAEAARKALLKSGLDWQEIDALVAFSATMDQGMPSNAALIHRELGLSATEFRRLISMLLV
;
A
#
# COMPACT_ATOMS: atom_id res chain seq x y z
N MET A 1 -6.24 -21.84 23.48
CA MET A 1 -6.51 -20.42 23.75
C MET A 1 -7.10 -19.82 22.49
N ASN A 2 -8.27 -19.17 22.57
CA ASN A 2 -8.88 -18.47 21.44
C ASN A 2 -8.57 -16.97 21.62
N LEU A 3 -7.50 -16.48 21.02
CA LEU A 3 -7.20 -15.05 21.02
C LEU A 3 -8.10 -14.37 19.98
N PRO A 4 -8.95 -13.40 20.37
CA PRO A 4 -9.79 -12.70 19.41
C PRO A 4 -8.92 -11.82 18.50
N LEU A 5 -9.10 -11.97 17.19
CA LEU A 5 -8.44 -11.17 16.15
C LEU A 5 -9.44 -10.16 15.59
N HIS A 6 -9.04 -8.89 15.54
CA HIS A 6 -9.86 -7.81 15.00
C HIS A 6 -9.10 -7.06 13.90
N ILE A 7 -9.80 -6.77 12.79
CA ILE A 7 -9.32 -5.83 11.77
C ILE A 7 -9.85 -4.46 12.16
N MET A 8 -8.98 -3.61 12.72
CA MET A 8 -9.37 -2.29 13.23
C MET A 8 -9.73 -1.32 12.11
N ALA A 9 -8.96 -1.32 11.02
CA ALA A 9 -9.22 -0.49 9.85
C ALA A 9 -8.48 -1.02 8.61
N THR A 10 -8.96 -0.60 7.43
CA THR A 10 -8.25 -0.78 6.16
C THR A 10 -8.24 0.53 5.36
N ALA A 11 -7.18 0.71 4.58
CA ALA A 11 -7.06 1.82 3.65
C ALA A 11 -6.19 1.42 2.46
N HIS A 12 -6.21 2.25 1.42
CA HIS A 12 -5.39 2.08 0.24
C HIS A 12 -4.88 3.46 -0.22
N CYS A 13 -3.78 3.42 -0.97
CA CYS A 13 -3.27 4.55 -1.72
C CYS A 13 -2.98 4.06 -3.14
N LEU A 14 -3.32 4.86 -4.14
CA LEU A 14 -3.12 4.54 -5.54
C LEU A 14 -2.11 5.53 -6.12
N PRO A 15 -1.28 5.09 -7.08
CA PRO A 15 -0.47 6.00 -7.85
C PRO A 15 -1.30 7.10 -8.52
N ILE A 16 -0.66 8.21 -8.87
CA ILE A 16 -1.37 9.36 -9.46
C ILE A 16 -1.84 9.10 -10.89
N GLN A 17 -1.13 8.25 -11.65
CA GLN A 17 -1.44 8.04 -13.06
C GLN A 17 -2.50 6.95 -13.23
N GLN A 18 -3.74 7.38 -13.41
CA GLN A 18 -4.83 6.54 -13.85
C GLN A 18 -4.71 6.22 -15.35
N VAL A 19 -4.95 4.97 -15.75
CA VAL A 19 -4.95 4.51 -17.14
C VAL A 19 -6.15 3.60 -17.36
N SER A 20 -6.98 3.95 -18.32
CA SER A 20 -8.14 3.17 -18.76
C SER A 20 -7.76 2.01 -19.69
N SER A 21 -8.63 1.03 -19.82
CA SER A 21 -8.50 -0.02 -20.82
C SER A 21 -8.59 0.51 -22.25
N ALA A 22 -9.36 1.58 -22.49
CA ALA A 22 -9.43 2.21 -23.80
C ALA A 22 -8.08 2.84 -24.21
N GLU A 23 -7.42 3.55 -23.29
CA GLU A 23 -6.08 4.09 -23.53
C GLU A 23 -5.05 2.97 -23.77
N LEU A 24 -5.19 1.81 -23.11
CA LEU A 24 -4.33 0.67 -23.41
C LEU A 24 -4.66 0.01 -24.75
N ASP A 25 -5.92 -0.08 -25.15
CA ASP A 25 -6.30 -0.58 -26.47
C ASP A 25 -5.62 0.27 -27.55
N GLU A 26 -5.69 1.61 -27.43
CA GLU A 26 -5.03 2.55 -28.35
C GLU A 26 -3.51 2.39 -28.34
N LYS A 27 -2.89 2.40 -27.15
CA LYS A 27 -1.43 2.28 -27.00
C LYS A 27 -0.87 0.97 -27.53
N LEU A 28 -1.66 -0.11 -27.48
CA LEU A 28 -1.25 -1.45 -27.91
C LEU A 28 -1.73 -1.80 -29.33
N GLY A 29 -2.45 -0.89 -30.01
CA GLY A 29 -2.99 -1.14 -31.35
C GLY A 29 -4.08 -2.23 -31.39
N LEU A 30 -4.85 -2.37 -30.30
CA LEU A 30 -5.91 -3.36 -30.17
C LEU A 30 -7.28 -2.78 -30.55
N ALA A 31 -8.21 -3.66 -30.90
CA ALA A 31 -9.61 -3.27 -31.09
C ALA A 31 -10.20 -2.70 -29.79
N LYS A 32 -11.02 -1.64 -29.91
CA LYS A 32 -11.67 -0.99 -28.76
C LYS A 32 -12.44 -2.01 -27.91
N GLY A 33 -12.20 -1.97 -26.60
CA GLY A 33 -12.81 -2.85 -25.60
C GLY A 33 -12.11 -4.20 -25.44
N LYS A 34 -10.99 -4.46 -26.14
CA LYS A 34 -10.30 -5.76 -26.08
C LYS A 34 -9.67 -5.99 -24.71
N VAL A 35 -8.94 -5.02 -24.17
CA VAL A 35 -8.27 -5.12 -22.87
C VAL A 35 -9.28 -5.35 -21.75
N GLU A 36 -10.37 -4.58 -21.71
CA GLU A 36 -11.42 -4.75 -20.70
C GLU A 36 -12.13 -6.10 -20.85
N LYS A 37 -12.44 -6.54 -22.08
CA LYS A 37 -13.09 -7.83 -22.32
C LYS A 37 -12.27 -9.02 -21.82
N VAL A 38 -10.94 -8.95 -21.94
CA VAL A 38 -10.04 -10.03 -21.50
C VAL A 38 -9.79 -9.99 -19.99
N GLY A 39 -9.53 -8.80 -19.43
CA GLY A 39 -9.12 -8.68 -18.04
C GLY A 39 -10.23 -8.34 -17.05
N GLY A 40 -11.41 -7.91 -17.50
CA GLY A 40 -12.51 -7.41 -16.67
C GLY A 40 -12.25 -6.07 -15.97
N VAL A 41 -11.06 -5.47 -16.16
CA VAL A 41 -10.65 -4.23 -15.50
C VAL A 41 -10.91 -3.05 -16.43
N LYS A 42 -11.69 -2.07 -15.96
CA LYS A 42 -11.94 -0.81 -16.67
C LYS A 42 -10.76 0.16 -16.60
N THR A 43 -10.16 0.24 -15.42
CA THR A 43 -9.15 1.24 -15.09
C THR A 43 -8.13 0.68 -14.11
N ARG A 44 -6.88 1.11 -14.25
CA ARG A 44 -5.75 0.75 -13.39
C ARG A 44 -4.86 1.96 -13.17
N TYR A 45 -3.90 1.83 -12.27
CA TYR A 45 -2.97 2.90 -11.93
C TYR A 45 -1.54 2.44 -12.14
N PHE A 46 -0.71 3.32 -12.69
CA PHE A 46 0.71 3.08 -12.92
C PHE A 46 1.52 4.06 -12.06
N ALA A 47 2.52 3.54 -11.36
CA ALA A 47 3.46 4.39 -10.62
C ALA A 47 4.35 5.17 -11.60
N LYS A 48 4.52 6.47 -11.34
CA LYS A 48 5.58 7.26 -11.95
C LYS A 48 6.92 6.94 -11.29
N PRO A 49 8.06 7.24 -11.93
CA PRO A 49 9.38 6.95 -11.35
C PRO A 49 9.65 7.57 -9.97
N GLN A 50 8.92 8.63 -9.61
CA GLN A 50 9.03 9.31 -8.31
C GLN A 50 8.17 8.68 -7.21
N GLU A 51 7.25 7.78 -7.55
CA GLU A 51 6.34 7.12 -6.61
C GLU A 51 6.91 5.75 -6.26
N THR A 52 7.27 5.54 -4.98
CA THR A 52 7.79 4.26 -4.50
C THR A 52 6.70 3.43 -3.81
N ALA A 53 6.90 2.11 -3.71
CA ALA A 53 5.99 1.25 -2.97
C ALA A 53 5.92 1.66 -1.49
N ALA A 54 7.07 2.04 -0.89
CA ALA A 54 7.12 2.52 0.49
C ALA A 54 6.31 3.80 0.72
N GLN A 55 6.35 4.76 -0.22
CA GLN A 55 5.57 6.01 -0.10
C GLN A 55 4.06 5.75 -0.18
N LEU A 56 3.63 4.92 -1.13
CA LEU A 56 2.21 4.56 -1.29
C LEU A 56 1.70 3.78 -0.07
N ALA A 57 2.50 2.85 0.43
CA ALA A 57 2.20 2.10 1.64
C ALA A 57 2.15 3.01 2.89
N ALA A 58 3.10 3.92 3.07
CA ALA A 58 3.08 4.89 4.18
C ALA A 58 1.81 5.76 4.16
N GLU A 59 1.38 6.20 2.98
CA GLU A 59 0.13 6.97 2.84
C GLU A 59 -1.11 6.14 3.14
N ALA A 60 -1.15 4.87 2.72
CA ALA A 60 -2.22 3.94 3.09
C ALA A 60 -2.24 3.70 4.61
N ALA A 61 -1.07 3.52 5.22
CA ALA A 61 -0.89 3.32 6.65
C ALA A 61 -1.40 4.51 7.48
N ARG A 62 -1.06 5.75 7.09
CA ARG A 62 -1.60 6.97 7.73
C ARG A 62 -3.13 7.00 7.69
N LYS A 63 -3.73 6.67 6.54
CA LYS A 63 -5.19 6.62 6.37
C LYS A 63 -5.83 5.51 7.21
N ALA A 64 -5.20 4.35 7.31
CA ALA A 64 -5.70 3.24 8.12
C ALA A 64 -5.67 3.61 9.61
N LEU A 65 -4.56 4.16 10.09
CA LEU A 65 -4.39 4.55 11.48
C LEU A 65 -5.37 5.66 11.89
N LEU A 66 -5.56 6.66 11.02
CA LEU A 66 -6.55 7.72 11.23
C LEU A 66 -7.97 7.15 11.36
N LYS A 67 -8.32 6.14 10.55
CA LYS A 67 -9.64 5.47 10.61
C LYS A 67 -9.80 4.59 11.85
N SER A 68 -8.74 3.96 12.34
CA SER A 68 -8.80 3.14 13.56
C SER A 68 -8.86 3.98 14.83
N GLY A 69 -8.48 5.25 14.77
CA GLY A 69 -8.41 6.14 15.94
C GLY A 69 -7.26 5.79 16.90
N LEU A 70 -6.22 5.13 16.39
CA LEU A 70 -5.03 4.75 17.14
C LEU A 70 -3.90 5.76 16.91
N ASP A 71 -2.94 5.82 17.83
CA ASP A 71 -1.66 6.51 17.67
C ASP A 71 -0.57 5.53 17.17
N TRP A 72 0.48 6.06 16.53
CA TRP A 72 1.63 5.24 16.10
C TRP A 72 2.33 4.54 17.27
N GLN A 73 2.27 5.14 18.46
CA GLN A 73 2.82 4.57 19.69
C GLN A 73 2.08 3.31 20.17
N GLU A 74 0.86 3.09 19.68
CA GLU A 74 0.05 1.92 19.99
C GLU A 74 0.29 0.75 19.02
N ILE A 75 1.16 0.92 18.01
CA ILE A 75 1.54 -0.12 17.07
C ILE A 75 2.74 -0.88 17.62
N ASP A 76 2.74 -2.21 17.58
CA ASP A 76 3.91 -3.01 17.98
C ASP A 76 4.78 -3.42 16.79
N ALA A 77 4.15 -3.64 15.64
CA ALA A 77 4.81 -4.20 14.47
C ALA A 77 4.26 -3.60 13.17
N LEU A 78 5.20 -3.28 12.28
CA LEU A 78 4.95 -2.96 10.89
C LEU A 78 5.39 -4.13 10.01
N VAL A 79 4.45 -4.76 9.32
CA VAL A 79 4.71 -5.87 8.41
C VAL A 79 4.41 -5.40 7.00
N ALA A 80 5.39 -5.51 6.10
CA ALA A 80 5.20 -5.19 4.69
C ALA A 80 5.21 -6.47 3.85
N PHE A 81 4.18 -6.66 3.03
CA PHE A 81 4.12 -7.77 2.08
C PHE A 81 4.06 -7.24 0.65
N SER A 82 5.17 -7.35 -0.08
CA SER A 82 5.27 -6.84 -1.44
C SER A 82 6.08 -7.77 -2.34
N ALA A 83 5.60 -7.97 -3.57
CA ALA A 83 6.36 -8.62 -4.65
C ALA A 83 7.22 -7.61 -5.44
N THR A 84 6.98 -6.32 -5.26
CA THR A 84 7.73 -5.22 -5.89
C THR A 84 8.51 -4.50 -4.80
N MET A 85 9.76 -4.91 -4.59
CA MET A 85 10.64 -4.28 -3.61
C MET A 85 11.22 -2.99 -4.20
N ASP A 86 11.29 -1.94 -3.37
CA ASP A 86 11.94 -0.69 -3.79
C ASP A 86 13.46 -0.88 -3.91
N GLN A 87 14.03 -1.77 -3.10
CA GLN A 87 15.43 -2.19 -3.16
C GLN A 87 15.62 -3.61 -2.62
N GLY A 88 16.76 -4.23 -2.89
CA GLY A 88 17.04 -5.60 -2.43
C GLY A 88 17.15 -5.76 -0.91
N MET A 89 17.71 -4.76 -0.23
CA MET A 89 17.83 -4.71 1.24
C MET A 89 18.09 -3.26 1.68
N PRO A 90 17.52 -2.76 2.82
CA PRO A 90 16.59 -3.40 3.74
C PRO A 90 15.19 -3.64 3.14
N SER A 91 14.31 -4.28 3.91
CA SER A 91 12.92 -4.54 3.48
C SER A 91 12.10 -3.26 3.32
N ASN A 92 11.02 -3.32 2.54
CA ASN A 92 10.09 -2.19 2.41
C ASN A 92 9.50 -1.76 3.75
N ALA A 93 9.37 -2.64 4.75
CA ALA A 93 8.91 -2.24 6.09
C ALA A 93 9.83 -1.18 6.72
N ALA A 94 11.15 -1.33 6.59
CA ALA A 94 12.11 -0.33 7.07
C ALA A 94 12.00 1.00 6.31
N LEU A 95 11.74 0.93 4.99
CA LEU A 95 11.53 2.12 4.17
C LEU A 95 10.21 2.82 4.52
N ILE A 96 9.11 2.08 4.69
CA ILE A 96 7.82 2.61 5.11
C ILE A 96 7.95 3.29 6.49
N HIS A 97 8.64 2.66 7.44
CA HIS A 97 8.91 3.25 8.75
C HIS A 97 9.63 4.60 8.63
N ARG A 98 10.63 4.69 7.73
CA ARG A 98 11.32 5.95 7.41
C ARG A 98 10.36 6.97 6.77
N GLU A 99 9.56 6.56 5.79
CA GLU A 99 8.60 7.45 5.12
C GLU A 99 7.52 7.98 6.08
N LEU A 100 7.15 7.21 7.09
CA LEU A 100 6.23 7.61 8.15
C LEU A 100 6.85 8.62 9.14
N GLY A 101 8.18 8.79 9.12
CA GLY A 101 8.90 9.67 10.04
C GLY A 101 9.00 9.11 11.46
N LEU A 102 8.82 7.80 11.64
CA LEU A 102 8.85 7.16 12.95
C LEU A 102 10.29 6.98 13.44
N SER A 103 10.49 7.19 14.75
CA SER A 103 11.78 6.97 15.42
C SER A 103 11.89 5.54 15.94
N ALA A 104 13.12 5.06 16.16
CA ALA A 104 13.39 3.66 16.52
C ALA A 104 12.79 3.19 17.87
N THR A 105 12.10 4.06 18.62
CA THR A 105 11.64 3.81 19.99
C THR A 105 10.11 3.86 20.14
N GLU A 106 9.36 4.04 19.06
CA GLU A 106 7.92 4.35 19.14
C GLU A 106 7.00 3.14 19.28
N PHE A 107 7.43 1.92 18.96
CA PHE A 107 6.58 0.76 19.18
C PHE A 107 6.64 0.30 20.65
N ARG A 108 5.56 0.51 21.41
CA ARG A 108 5.45 0.10 22.82
C ARG A 108 4.34 -0.93 23.03
N ARG A 109 4.78 -2.14 23.43
CA ARG A 109 4.05 -3.22 24.12
C ARG A 109 2.52 -3.08 24.13
N LEU A 110 1.84 -3.48 23.05
CA LEU A 110 0.43 -3.94 23.04
C LEU A 110 0.07 -4.54 21.66
N ILE A 111 -0.41 -5.79 21.66
CA ILE A 111 -0.58 -6.72 20.52
C ILE A 111 -1.36 -6.12 19.33
N SER A 112 -0.70 -5.32 18.51
CA SER A 112 -1.30 -4.65 17.35
C SER A 112 -0.33 -4.69 16.17
N MET A 113 -0.87 -4.96 14.98
CA MET A 113 -0.07 -5.18 13.78
C MET A 113 -0.65 -4.36 12.63
N LEU A 114 0.22 -3.57 11.99
CA LEU A 114 -0.10 -2.89 10.75
C LEU A 114 0.51 -3.66 9.57
N LEU A 115 -0.37 -4.22 8.73
CA LEU A 115 0.01 -4.87 7.48
C LEU A 115 -0.14 -3.90 6.32
N VAL A 116 0.92 -3.72 5.53
CA VAL A 116 0.95 -2.84 4.35
C VAL A 116 1.44 -3.55 3.11
#